data_AF-A0A2R6N1G9-F1
#
_entry.id   AF-A0A2R6N1G9-F1
#
_cell.length_a   1.000
_cell.length_b   1.000
_cell.length_c   1.000
_cell.angle_alpha   90.00
_cell.angle_beta   90.00
_cell.angle_gamma   90.00
#
_symmetry.space_group_name_H-M   'P 1'
#
loop_
_entity.id
_entity.type
_entity.pdbx_description
1 polymer ?
#
loop_
_entity_poly.entity_id
_entity_poly.type
_entity_poly.pdbx_seq_one_letter_code
_entity_poly.pdbx_strand_id
1 'polypeptide(L)'
;MSAYRRFLAGLEQVFFGGMELAGLSTPSFVAVLVLQQRYPDASALAGLTAIAAGSVALAAFRTRTVDAGAWPRRAELTSLPLRVGYFSALFLAATIGVAALAVSVGTLWLTLLGGVVQVTGLAVFPTAYALVHGDPLGKPAQRV
;
A
#
# COMPACT_ATOMS: atom_id res chain seq x y z
N MET A 1 -11.01 22.34 -17.69
CA MET A 1 -9.80 21.49 -17.79
C MET A 1 -10.06 20.38 -18.81
N SER A 2 -9.20 20.23 -19.83
CA SER A 2 -9.42 19.22 -20.90
C SER A 2 -9.34 17.79 -20.35
N ALA A 3 -10.06 16.84 -20.97
CA ALA A 3 -10.07 15.44 -20.55
C ALA A 3 -8.65 14.84 -20.47
N TYR A 4 -7.80 15.19 -21.44
CA TYR A 4 -6.39 14.80 -21.48
C TYR A 4 -5.60 15.24 -20.24
N ARG A 5 -5.77 16.49 -19.77
CA ARG A 5 -5.08 16.98 -18.57
C ARG A 5 -5.54 16.29 -17.29
N ARG A 6 -6.83 15.93 -17.20
CA ARG A 6 -7.36 15.15 -16.08
C ARG A 6 -6.77 13.74 -16.05
N PHE A 7 -6.65 13.11 -17.22
CA PHE A 7 -6.04 11.79 -17.34
C PHE A 7 -4.57 11.79 -16.91
N LEU A 8 -3.77 12.72 -17.41
CA LEU A 8 -2.36 12.84 -17.03
C LEU A 8 -2.18 13.08 -15.52
N ALA A 9 -2.98 13.97 -14.93
CA ALA A 9 -2.95 14.22 -13.49
C ALA A 9 -3.31 12.96 -12.69
N GLY A 10 -4.26 12.15 -13.17
CA GLY A 10 -4.60 10.86 -12.55
C GLY A 10 -3.45 9.86 -12.62
N LEU A 11 -2.80 9.73 -13.78
CA LEU A 11 -1.62 8.86 -13.93
C LEU A 11 -0.47 9.28 -13.02
N GLU A 12 -0.21 10.58 -12.93
CA GLU A 12 0.82 11.14 -12.05
C GLU A 12 0.54 10.79 -10.58
N GLN A 13 -0.72 10.88 -10.15
CA GLN A 13 -1.13 10.50 -8.80
C GLN A 13 -0.91 9.01 -8.53
N VAL A 14 -1.27 8.14 -9.48
CA VAL A 14 -1.03 6.68 -9.38
C VAL A 14 0.46 6.37 -9.36
N PHE A 15 1.26 7.03 -10.19
CA PHE A 15 2.71 6.89 -10.20
C PHE A 15 3.32 7.26 -8.84
N PHE A 16 2.95 8.41 -8.25
CA PHE A 16 3.43 8.79 -6.92
C PHE A 16 2.89 7.87 -5.81
N GLY A 17 1.68 7.34 -5.96
CA GLY A 17 1.15 6.30 -5.08
C GLY A 17 1.99 5.03 -5.12
N GLY A 18 2.33 4.57 -6.33
CA GLY A 18 3.23 3.42 -6.53
C GLY A 18 4.62 3.65 -5.96
N MET A 19 5.21 4.83 -6.17
CA MET A 19 6.51 5.21 -5.60
C MET A 19 6.51 5.22 -4.08
N GLU A 20 5.46 5.75 -3.45
CA GLU A 20 5.30 5.75 -1.99
C GLU A 20 5.16 4.31 -1.47
N LEU A 21 4.33 3.49 -2.11
CA LEU A 21 4.15 2.09 -1.75
C LEU A 21 5.45 1.31 -1.88
N ALA A 22 6.15 1.43 -3.01
CA ALA A 22 7.40 0.73 -3.27
C ALA A 22 8.49 1.17 -2.29
N GLY A 23 8.66 2.48 -2.09
CA GLY A 23 9.66 3.02 -1.16
C GLY A 23 9.46 2.51 0.27
N LEU A 24 8.22 2.58 0.78
CA LEU A 24 7.90 2.13 2.14
C LEU A 24 7.91 0.61 2.30
N SER A 25 7.71 -0.15 1.22
CA SER A 25 7.72 -1.63 1.24
C SER A 25 9.07 -2.25 0.90
N THR A 26 10.13 -1.43 0.77
CA THR A 26 11.48 -1.90 0.40
C THR A 26 11.98 -3.07 1.25
N PRO A 27 11.87 -3.05 2.59
CA PRO A 27 12.26 -4.20 3.42
C PRO A 27 11.53 -5.50 3.02
N SER A 28 10.26 -5.41 2.66
CA SER A 28 9.50 -6.59 2.23
C SER A 28 9.89 -7.09 0.86
N PHE A 29 10.36 -6.24 -0.06
CA PHE A 29 10.89 -6.74 -1.33
C PHE A 29 12.09 -7.67 -1.10
N VAL A 30 12.95 -7.38 -0.13
CA VAL A 30 14.05 -8.29 0.24
C VAL A 30 13.52 -9.63 0.74
N ALA A 31 12.51 -9.62 1.62
CA ALA A 31 11.87 -10.83 2.11
C ALA A 31 11.18 -11.63 0.99
N VAL A 32 10.44 -10.95 0.11
CA VAL A 32 9.78 -11.56 -1.05
C VAL A 32 10.80 -12.19 -1.98
N LEU A 33 11.95 -11.54 -2.25
CA LEU A 33 13.00 -12.09 -3.10
C LEU A 33 13.52 -13.45 -2.63
N VAL A 34 13.57 -13.65 -1.31
CA VAL A 34 13.99 -14.93 -0.71
C VAL A 34 12.82 -15.92 -0.69
N LEU A 35 11.64 -15.48 -0.25
CA LEU A 35 10.49 -16.35 0.00
C LEU A 35 9.75 -16.79 -1.28
N GLN A 36 9.86 -16.03 -2.37
CA GLN A 36 9.24 -16.35 -3.66
C GLN A 36 9.71 -17.69 -4.22
N GLN A 37 10.90 -18.19 -3.83
CA GLN A 37 11.39 -19.50 -4.27
C GLN A 37 10.46 -20.65 -3.88
N ARG A 38 9.64 -20.46 -2.84
CA ARG A 38 8.65 -21.44 -2.40
C ARG A 38 7.37 -21.43 -3.23
N TYR A 39 7.04 -20.29 -3.86
CA TYR A 39 5.78 -20.07 -4.57
C TYR A 39 5.97 -19.19 -5.83
N PRO A 40 6.86 -19.57 -6.78
CA PRO A 40 7.40 -18.64 -7.78
C PRO A 40 6.31 -17.92 -8.59
N ASP A 41 5.35 -18.66 -9.13
CA ASP A 41 4.28 -18.09 -9.96
C ASP A 41 3.25 -17.33 -9.12
N ALA A 42 2.85 -17.91 -7.98
CA ALA A 42 1.81 -17.35 -7.14
C ALA A 42 2.25 -16.04 -6.47
N SER A 43 3.49 -15.95 -5.99
CA SER A 43 4.01 -14.72 -5.37
C SER A 43 4.16 -13.58 -6.38
N ALA A 44 4.54 -13.90 -7.63
CA ALA A 44 4.65 -12.90 -8.68
C ALA A 44 3.27 -12.33 -9.05
N LEU A 45 2.27 -13.19 -9.26
CA LEU A 45 0.91 -12.75 -9.57
C LEU A 45 0.26 -11.98 -8.40
N ALA A 46 0.43 -12.45 -7.17
CA ALA A 46 -0.08 -11.76 -5.99
C ALA A 46 0.62 -10.41 -5.79
N GLY A 47 1.93 -10.34 -5.99
CA GLY A 47 2.70 -9.10 -5.93
C GLY A 47 2.31 -8.08 -6.99
N LEU A 48 2.14 -8.52 -8.24
CA LEU A 48 1.70 -7.64 -9.33
C LEU A 48 0.32 -7.04 -9.06
N THR A 49 -0.63 -7.86 -8.61
CA THR A 49 -1.98 -7.38 -8.28
C THR A 49 -1.98 -6.45 -7.07
N ALA A 50 -1.18 -6.76 -6.05
CA ALA A 50 -1.00 -5.90 -4.88
C ALA A 50 -0.39 -4.54 -5.26
N ILE A 51 0.69 -4.49 -6.06
CA ILE A 51 1.29 -3.22 -6.50
C ILE A 51 0.31 -2.42 -7.36
N ALA A 52 -0.32 -3.05 -8.35
CA ALA A 52 -1.22 -2.37 -9.27
C ALA A 52 -2.43 -1.76 -8.53
N ALA A 53 -3.15 -2.58 -7.75
CA ALA A 53 -4.32 -2.12 -7.00
C ALA A 53 -3.92 -1.16 -5.88
N GLY A 54 -2.83 -1.43 -5.16
CA GLY A 54 -2.33 -0.60 -4.07
C GLY A 54 -1.89 0.79 -4.53
N SER A 55 -1.26 0.90 -5.70
CA SER A 55 -0.86 2.19 -6.29
C SER A 55 -2.07 3.07 -6.60
N VAL A 56 -3.11 2.47 -7.20
CA VAL A 56 -4.38 3.15 -7.50
C VAL A 56 -5.11 3.54 -6.22
N ALA A 57 -5.21 2.63 -5.25
CA ALA A 57 -5.89 2.90 -4.00
C ALA A 57 -5.18 3.98 -3.17
N LEU A 58 -3.85 3.93 -3.08
CA LEU A 58 -3.11 4.95 -2.35
C LEU A 58 -3.27 6.33 -3.01
N ALA A 59 -3.27 6.40 -4.33
CA ALA A 59 -3.59 7.64 -5.05
C ALA A 59 -5.00 8.14 -4.70
N ALA A 60 -5.99 7.25 -4.70
CA ALA A 60 -7.38 7.58 -4.38
C ALA A 60 -7.55 8.08 -2.93
N PHE A 61 -6.94 7.40 -1.96
CA PHE A 61 -7.01 7.79 -0.55
C PHE A 61 -6.26 9.09 -0.29
N ARG A 62 -5.09 9.29 -0.91
CA ARG A 62 -4.29 10.52 -0.77
C ARG A 62 -4.98 11.74 -1.35
N THR A 63 -5.70 11.57 -2.44
CA THR A 63 -6.47 12.64 -3.11
C THR A 63 -7.88 12.81 -2.54
N ARG A 64 -8.27 11.95 -1.58
CA ARG A 64 -9.60 11.88 -0.98
C ARG A 64 -10.72 11.69 -2.01
N THR A 65 -10.43 11.03 -3.14
CA THR A 65 -11.50 10.57 -4.04
C THR A 65 -12.28 9.41 -3.43
N VAL A 66 -11.62 8.64 -2.55
CA VAL A 66 -12.26 7.70 -1.63
C VAL A 66 -11.84 8.09 -0.21
N ASP A 67 -12.83 8.32 0.66
CA ASP A 67 -12.57 8.64 2.06
C ASP A 67 -12.27 7.35 2.86
N ALA A 68 -11.02 7.23 3.29
CA ALA A 68 -10.55 6.16 4.17
C ALA A 68 -10.06 6.71 5.52
N GLY A 69 -10.41 7.96 5.85
CA GLY A 69 -9.95 8.66 7.04
C GLY A 69 -8.75 9.58 6.80
N ALA A 70 -8.26 10.18 7.88
CA ALA A 70 -7.21 11.20 7.82
C ALA A 70 -5.82 10.57 7.68
N TRP A 71 -5.17 10.79 6.54
CA TRP A 71 -3.82 10.32 6.29
C TRP A 71 -2.75 11.29 6.85
N PRO A 72 -1.63 10.78 7.41
CA PRO A 72 -0.53 11.60 7.89
C PRO A 72 0.17 12.35 6.75
N ARG A 73 0.87 13.44 7.07
CA ARG A 73 1.58 14.23 6.05
C ARG A 73 2.71 13.40 5.42
N ARG A 74 2.93 13.56 4.10
CA ARG A 74 3.96 12.78 3.40
C ARG A 74 5.36 12.99 3.98
N ALA A 75 5.69 14.21 4.37
CA ALA A 75 6.98 14.62 4.92
C ALA A 75 7.11 14.42 6.44
N GLU A 76 6.14 13.78 7.10
CA GLU A 76 6.19 13.54 8.54
C GLU A 76 7.18 12.41 8.89
N LEU A 77 8.40 12.80 9.27
CA LEU A 77 9.49 11.86 9.55
C LEU A 77 9.25 11.02 10.81
N THR A 78 8.53 11.53 11.80
CA THR A 78 8.21 10.79 13.04
C THR A 78 7.42 9.51 12.76
N SER A 79 6.56 9.56 11.74
CA SER A 79 5.72 8.43 11.34
C SER A 79 6.42 7.42 10.42
N LEU A 80 7.63 7.72 9.94
CA LEU A 80 8.31 6.89 8.93
C LEU A 80 8.51 5.44 9.38
N PRO A 81 9.02 5.15 10.60
CA PRO A 81 9.22 3.77 11.02
C PRO A 81 7.92 2.95 11.03
N LEU A 82 6.81 3.56 11.50
CA LEU A 82 5.48 2.93 11.46
C LEU A 82 5.01 2.71 10.03
N ARG A 83 5.15 3.69 9.15
CA ARG A 83 4.76 3.60 7.74
C ARG A 83 5.54 2.51 7.02
N VAL A 84 6.86 2.48 7.17
CA VAL A 84 7.73 1.46 6.59
C VAL A 84 7.33 0.08 7.13
N GLY A 85 7.21 -0.08 8.44
CA GLY A 85 6.84 -1.36 9.06
C GLY A 85 5.46 -1.85 8.61
N TYR A 86 4.45 -0.97 8.63
CA TYR A 86 3.08 -1.31 8.24
C TYR A 86 2.98 -1.66 6.76
N PHE A 87 3.52 -0.81 5.88
CA PHE A 87 3.45 -1.04 4.43
C PHE A 87 4.25 -2.28 4.04
N SER A 88 5.42 -2.49 4.65
CA SER A 88 6.19 -3.71 4.48
C SER A 88 5.38 -4.93 4.90
N ALA A 89 4.85 -4.97 6.13
CA ALA A 89 4.09 -6.11 6.62
C ALA A 89 2.86 -6.39 5.74
N LEU A 90 2.13 -5.34 5.36
CA LEU A 90 0.97 -5.42 4.48
C LEU A 90 1.35 -5.99 3.12
N PHE A 91 2.40 -5.47 2.48
CA PHE A 91 2.86 -5.96 1.19
C PHE A 91 3.30 -7.41 1.26
N LEU A 92 4.01 -7.81 2.32
CA LEU A 92 4.43 -9.19 2.52
C LEU A 92 3.23 -10.14 2.68
N ALA A 93 2.20 -9.71 3.42
CA ALA A 93 0.96 -10.46 3.57
C ALA A 93 0.20 -10.57 2.23
N ALA A 94 0.07 -9.47 1.49
CA ALA A 94 -0.58 -9.41 0.19
C ALA A 94 0.14 -10.23 -0.90
N THR A 95 1.44 -10.49 -0.72
CA THR A 95 2.25 -11.25 -1.67
C THR A 95 2.46 -12.70 -1.22
N ILE A 96 3.35 -12.95 -0.27
CA ILE A 96 3.71 -14.28 0.20
C ILE A 96 2.57 -14.93 0.98
N GLY A 97 1.85 -14.16 1.79
CA GLY A 97 0.68 -14.68 2.53
C GLY A 97 -0.41 -15.17 1.58
N VAL A 98 -0.78 -14.36 0.59
CA VAL A 98 -1.76 -14.74 -0.44
C VAL A 98 -1.22 -15.86 -1.34
N ALA A 99 0.06 -15.86 -1.70
CA ALA A 99 0.66 -16.93 -2.49
C ALA A 99 0.60 -18.29 -1.76
N ALA A 100 0.91 -18.30 -0.47
CA ALA A 100 0.79 -19.50 0.36
C ALA A 100 -0.66 -20.01 0.40
N LEU A 101 -1.64 -19.11 0.48
CA LEU A 101 -3.07 -19.46 0.42
C LEU A 101 -3.48 -20.00 -0.96
N ALA A 102 -3.06 -19.34 -2.04
CA ALA A 102 -3.38 -19.75 -3.41
C ALA A 102 -2.85 -21.17 -3.70
N VAL A 103 -1.64 -21.47 -3.25
CA VAL A 103 -1.02 -22.80 -3.41
C VAL A 103 -1.67 -23.84 -2.51
N SER A 104 -2.02 -23.50 -1.26
CA SER A 104 -2.66 -24.47 -0.35
C SER A 104 -4.07 -24.87 -0.79
N VAL A 105 -4.81 -23.96 -1.43
CA VAL A 105 -6.13 -24.24 -2.02
C VAL A 105 -6.00 -24.82 -3.44
N GLY A 106 -4.82 -24.74 -4.06
CA GLY A 106 -4.55 -25.29 -5.39
C GLY A 106 -5.10 -24.43 -6.55
N THR A 107 -5.28 -23.13 -6.35
CA THR A 107 -5.79 -22.22 -7.40
C THR A 107 -5.06 -20.88 -7.43
N LEU A 108 -4.47 -20.57 -8.57
CA LEU A 108 -3.81 -19.28 -8.81
C LEU A 108 -4.80 -18.13 -8.91
N TRP A 109 -6.09 -18.37 -9.12
CA TRP A 109 -7.08 -17.28 -9.14
C TRP A 109 -7.15 -16.51 -7.82
N LEU A 110 -6.79 -17.16 -6.71
CA LEU A 110 -6.73 -16.50 -5.40
C LEU A 110 -5.59 -15.48 -5.30
N THR A 111 -4.62 -15.46 -6.21
CA THR A 111 -3.58 -14.43 -6.21
C THR A 111 -4.15 -13.03 -6.45
N LEU A 112 -5.34 -12.91 -7.06
CA LEU A 112 -6.07 -11.64 -7.18
C LEU A 112 -6.41 -11.03 -5.81
N LEU A 113 -6.49 -11.84 -4.75
CA LEU A 113 -6.66 -11.37 -3.38
C LEU A 113 -5.48 -10.53 -2.90
N GLY A 114 -4.30 -10.60 -3.52
CA GLY A 114 -3.18 -9.71 -3.22
C GLY A 114 -3.58 -8.25 -3.38
N GLY A 115 -4.29 -7.92 -4.46
CA GLY A 115 -4.89 -6.60 -4.64
C GLY A 115 -5.89 -6.25 -3.54
N VAL A 116 -6.80 -7.15 -3.20
CA VAL A 116 -7.83 -6.92 -2.18
C VAL A 116 -7.22 -6.67 -0.80
N VAL A 117 -6.28 -7.52 -0.37
CA VAL A 117 -5.54 -7.39 0.88
C VAL A 117 -4.80 -6.06 0.92
N GLN A 118 -4.12 -5.69 -0.17
CA GLN A 118 -3.38 -4.43 -0.23
C GLN A 118 -4.33 -3.22 -0.12
N VAL A 119 -5.42 -3.18 -0.88
CA VAL A 119 -6.37 -2.04 -0.87
C VAL A 119 -7.03 -1.89 0.50
N THR A 120 -7.53 -2.99 1.06
CA THR A 120 -8.20 -2.98 2.37
C THR A 120 -7.24 -2.64 3.49
N GLY A 121 -6.03 -3.19 3.48
CA GLY A 121 -5.00 -2.86 4.47
C GLY A 121 -4.56 -1.40 4.41
N LEU A 122 -4.47 -0.81 3.21
CA LEU A 122 -4.21 0.63 3.06
C LEU A 122 -5.36 1.47 3.58
N ALA A 123 -6.61 1.06 3.35
CA ALA A 123 -7.78 1.78 3.89
C ALA A 123 -7.81 1.79 5.42
N VAL A 124 -7.26 0.77 6.08
CA VAL A 124 -7.17 0.68 7.55
C VAL A 124 -6.01 1.50 8.13
N PHE A 125 -5.02 1.88 7.30
CA PHE A 125 -3.80 2.55 7.78
C PHE A 125 -4.05 3.84 8.58
N PRO A 126 -4.96 4.76 8.20
CA PRO A 126 -5.27 5.94 9.00
C PRO A 126 -5.69 5.62 10.44
N THR A 127 -6.47 4.56 10.63
CA THR A 127 -6.87 4.07 11.95
C THR A 127 -5.67 3.54 12.72
N ALA A 128 -4.83 2.71 12.09
CA ALA A 128 -3.61 2.19 12.71
C ALA A 128 -2.63 3.32 13.08
N TYR A 129 -2.51 4.34 12.24
CA TYR A 129 -1.73 5.54 12.54
C TYR A 129 -2.30 6.27 13.76
N ALA A 130 -3.61 6.52 13.79
CA ALA A 130 -4.26 7.25 14.87
C ALA A 130 -4.12 6.54 16.22
N LEU A 131 -4.13 5.20 16.24
CA LEU A 131 -3.89 4.42 17.46
C LEU A 131 -2.49 4.61 18.04
N VAL A 132 -1.49 4.90 17.22
CA VAL A 132 -0.08 5.02 17.65
C VAL A 132 0.32 6.49 17.87
N HIS A 133 -0.13 7.39 16.99
CA HIS A 133 0.33 8.79 16.94
C HIS A 133 -0.77 9.81 17.32
N GLY A 134 -2.01 9.38 17.51
CA GLY A 134 -3.17 10.26 17.66
C GLY A 134 -3.65 10.86 16.34
N ASP A 135 -4.55 11.84 16.40
CA ASP A 135 -5.15 12.44 15.21
C ASP A 135 -4.11 13.19 14.36
N PRO A 136 -3.87 12.81 13.08
CA PRO A 136 -2.90 13.47 12.21
C PRO A 136 -3.20 14.95 11.94
N LEU A 137 -4.44 15.40 12.15
CA LEU A 137 -4.84 16.80 12.01
C LEU A 137 -4.58 17.63 13.28
N GLY A 138 -4.29 16.99 14.41
CA GLY A 138 -4.21 17.60 15.74
C GLY A 138 -2.88 18.26 16.10
N LYS A 139 -1.89 18.33 15.20
CA LYS A 139 -0.65 19.10 15.41
C LYS A 139 -0.68 20.40 14.58
N PRO A 140 -1.42 21.44 14.99
CA PRO A 140 -1.11 22.77 14.54
C PRO A 140 0.35 23.04 14.97
N ALA A 141 1.11 23.68 14.09
CA ALA A 141 2.45 24.14 14.41
C ALA A 141 2.46 24.73 15.82
N GLN A 142 3.32 24.23 16.70
CA GLN A 142 3.77 25.04 17.82
C GLN A 142 4.30 26.32 17.18
N ARG A 143 3.50 27.40 17.26
CA ARG A 143 4.00 28.76 17.18
C ARG A 143 5.09 28.84 18.24
N VAL A 144 6.33 28.92 17.78
CA VAL A 144 7.43 29.49 18.54
C VAL A 144 7.89 30.69 17.72
#